data_AF-A0A7V5RD42-F1
#
_entry.id   AF-A0A7V5RD42-F1
#
_cell.length_a   1.000
_cell.length_b   1.000
_cell.length_c   1.000
_cell.angle_alpha   90.00
_cell.angle_beta   90.00
_cell.angle_gamma   90.00
#
_symmetry.space_group_name_H-M   'P 1'
#
loop_
_entity.id
_entity.type
_entity.pdbx_description
1 polymer ?
#
loop_
_entity_poly.entity_id
_entity_poly.type
_entity_poly.pdbx_seq_one_letter_code
_entity_poly.pdbx_strand_id
1 'polypeptide(L)'
;MAYIQWRDDLSVKVREFDEQHKKLIALINELHDAMAGGKGREVVGKVLAELISYTKNHFSNEERLMSSNGYAGYEEHRKSHEALTRQVVDFENKLKRGDATLTISLMSFLKRWLTDHIQGVDKKYSAFFNGKGIR
;
A
#
# COMPACT_ATOMS: atom_id res chain seq x y z
N MET A 1 -3.42 13.37 15.41
CA MET A 1 -3.72 11.92 15.46
C MET A 1 -3.37 11.33 14.11
N ALA A 2 -2.76 10.15 14.04
CA ALA A 2 -2.42 9.51 12.76
C ALA A 2 -3.69 9.29 11.91
N TYR A 3 -3.59 9.54 10.61
CA TYR A 3 -4.71 9.39 9.67
C TYR A 3 -5.13 7.92 9.48
N ILE A 4 -4.14 7.02 9.49
CA ILE A 4 -4.28 5.56 9.55
C ILE A 4 -3.48 5.06 10.74
N GLN A 5 -4.10 4.25 11.59
CA GLN A 5 -3.44 3.57 12.69
C GLN A 5 -3.28 2.09 12.34
N TRP A 6 -2.10 1.53 12.62
CA TRP A 6 -1.93 0.08 12.61
C TRP A 6 -2.85 -0.55 13.65
N ARG A 7 -3.42 -1.70 13.30
CA ARG A 7 -4.31 -2.47 14.15
C ARG A 7 -4.07 -3.95 13.87
N ASP A 8 -4.32 -4.80 14.86
CA ASP A 8 -4.08 -6.25 14.73
C ASP A 8 -4.96 -6.91 13.65
N ASP A 9 -6.07 -6.28 13.26
CA ASP A 9 -6.91 -6.69 12.13
C ASP A 9 -6.28 -6.40 10.75
N LEU A 10 -5.13 -5.73 10.69
CA LEU A 10 -4.32 -5.56 9.48
C LEU A 10 -3.13 -6.53 9.43
N SER A 11 -2.88 -7.29 10.50
CA SER A 11 -1.85 -8.31 10.49
C SER A 11 -2.23 -9.46 9.57
N VAL A 12 -1.32 -9.83 8.69
CA VAL A 12 -1.41 -10.99 7.80
C VAL A 12 -0.65 -12.20 8.35
N LYS A 13 -0.12 -12.08 9.57
CA LYS A 13 0.64 -13.12 10.28
C LYS A 13 1.90 -13.58 9.55
N VAL A 14 2.46 -12.70 8.72
CA VAL A 14 3.79 -12.83 8.12
C VAL A 14 4.56 -11.58 8.51
N ARG A 15 5.50 -11.70 9.45
CA ARG A 15 6.21 -10.58 10.09
C ARG A 15 6.82 -9.63 9.08
N GLU A 16 7.45 -10.15 8.03
CA GLU A 16 8.02 -9.33 6.97
C GLU A 16 6.97 -8.43 6.29
N PHE A 17 5.79 -8.98 5.97
CA PHE A 17 4.71 -8.23 5.34
C PHE A 17 4.03 -7.27 6.31
N ASP A 18 3.86 -7.65 7.57
CA ASP A 18 3.34 -6.73 8.60
C ASP A 18 4.25 -5.50 8.77
N GLU A 19 5.57 -5.67 8.74
CA GLU A 19 6.51 -4.53 8.78
C GLU A 19 6.43 -3.67 7.51
N GLN A 20 6.25 -4.28 6.33
CA GLN A 20 6.04 -3.55 5.09
C GLN A 20 4.72 -2.76 5.12
N HIS A 21 3.62 -3.34 5.60
CA HIS A 21 2.35 -2.66 5.77
C HIS A 21 2.44 -1.48 6.75
N LYS A 22 3.16 -1.64 7.87
CA LYS A 22 3.39 -0.55 8.82
C LYS A 22 4.16 0.61 8.18
N LYS A 23 5.17 0.33 7.35
CA LYS A 23 5.89 1.37 6.61
C LYS A 23 5.01 2.04 5.56
N LEU A 24 4.14 1.31 4.86
CA LEU A 24 3.13 1.90 3.96
C LEU A 24 2.18 2.85 4.71
N ILE A 25 1.68 2.42 5.87
CA ILE A 25 0.85 3.27 6.75
C ILE A 25 1.60 4.53 7.16
N ALA A 26 2.88 4.40 7.56
CA ALA A 26 3.70 5.54 7.96
C ALA A 26 3.87 6.54 6.81
N LEU A 27 4.13 6.07 5.59
CA LEU A 27 4.24 6.92 4.39
C LEU A 27 2.92 7.62 4.05
N ILE A 28 1.78 6.94 4.18
CA ILE A 28 0.47 7.56 3.97
C ILE A 28 0.20 8.64 5.02
N ASN A 29 0.56 8.39 6.28
CA ASN A 29 0.43 9.39 7.35
C ASN A 29 1.35 10.60 7.11
N GLU A 30 2.59 10.39 6.67
CA GLU A 30 3.51 11.47 6.31
C GLU A 30 2.96 12.31 5.14
N LEU A 31 2.40 11.66 4.13
CA LEU A 31 1.75 12.33 3.00
C LEU A 31 0.56 13.17 3.47
N HIS A 32 -0.30 12.60 4.32
CA HIS A 32 -1.42 13.30 4.93
C HIS A 32 -0.97 14.56 5.67
N ASP A 33 0.04 14.46 6.52
CA ASP A 33 0.54 15.56 7.33
C ASP A 33 1.23 16.64 6.50
N ALA A 34 1.96 16.25 5.44
CA ALA A 34 2.52 17.19 4.49
C ALA A 34 1.42 18.01 3.79
N MET A 35 0.32 17.35 3.40
CA MET A 35 -0.79 18.01 2.71
C MET A 35 -1.62 18.88 3.65
N ALA A 36 -1.94 18.39 4.85
CA ALA A 36 -2.69 19.13 5.87
C ALA A 36 -1.89 20.34 6.42
N GLY A 37 -0.57 20.20 6.52
CA GLY A 37 0.33 21.27 6.95
C GLY A 37 0.66 22.29 5.87
N GLY A 38 0.03 22.21 4.69
CA GLY A 38 0.28 23.14 3.58
C GLY A 38 1.72 23.12 3.08
N LYS A 39 2.42 21.97 3.18
CA LYS A 39 3.78 21.84 2.65
C LYS A 39 3.76 22.03 1.15
N GLY A 40 4.86 22.57 0.63
CA GLY A 40 5.03 22.82 -0.80
C GLY A 40 4.88 21.56 -1.64
N ARG A 41 4.50 21.73 -2.91
CA ARG A 41 4.28 20.67 -3.89
C ARG A 41 5.47 19.72 -4.04
N GLU A 42 6.70 20.21 -3.87
CA GLU A 42 7.91 19.41 -3.90
C GLU A 42 7.96 18.35 -2.80
N VAL A 43 7.63 18.74 -1.55
CA VAL A 43 7.61 17.82 -0.40
C VAL A 43 6.54 16.75 -0.60
N VAL A 44 5.33 17.17 -0.97
CA VAL A 44 4.21 16.25 -1.26
C VAL A 44 4.59 15.28 -2.39
N GLY A 45 5.21 15.78 -3.45
CA GLY A 45 5.66 14.98 -4.58
C GLY A 45 6.73 13.95 -4.19
N LYS A 46 7.67 14.32 -3.31
CA LYS A 46 8.70 13.42 -2.81
C LYS A 46 8.12 12.27 -1.99
N VAL A 47 7.23 12.58 -1.02
CA VAL A 47 6.61 11.55 -0.17
C VAL A 47 5.73 10.62 -1.02
N LEU A 48 4.99 11.17 -1.98
CA LEU A 48 4.23 10.34 -2.91
C LEU A 48 5.16 9.43 -3.73
N ALA A 49 6.26 9.93 -4.29
CA ALA A 49 7.19 9.11 -5.06
C ALA A 49 7.78 7.97 -4.21
N GLU A 50 8.11 8.23 -2.93
CA GLU A 50 8.54 7.19 -1.99
C GLU A 50 7.44 6.15 -1.75
N LEU A 51 6.19 6.58 -1.53
CA LEU A 51 5.04 5.69 -1.38
C LEU A 51 4.86 4.78 -2.60
N ILE A 52 4.92 5.33 -3.82
CA ILE A 52 4.79 4.56 -5.06
C ILE A 52 5.90 3.51 -5.18
N SER A 53 7.14 3.93 -4.93
CA SER A 53 8.30 3.04 -5.00
C SER A 53 8.19 1.90 -3.98
N TYR A 54 7.82 2.23 -2.74
CA TYR A 54 7.70 1.26 -1.67
C TYR A 54 6.56 0.27 -1.91
N THR A 55 5.40 0.72 -2.40
CA THR A 55 4.29 -0.15 -2.79
C THR A 55 4.69 -1.17 -3.85
N LYS A 56 5.42 -0.74 -4.90
CA LYS A 56 5.90 -1.66 -5.95
C LYS A 56 6.86 -2.70 -5.39
N ASN A 57 7.75 -2.30 -4.48
CA ASN A 57 8.68 -3.23 -3.84
C ASN A 57 7.94 -4.25 -2.97
N HIS A 58 7.00 -3.78 -2.16
CA HIS A 58 6.14 -4.63 -1.32
C HIS A 58 5.40 -5.68 -2.17
N PHE A 59 4.70 -5.25 -3.22
CA PHE A 59 4.01 -6.16 -4.14
C PHE A 59 4.96 -7.20 -4.77
N SER A 60 6.15 -6.77 -5.19
CA SER A 60 7.15 -7.69 -5.73
C SER A 60 7.64 -8.71 -4.68
N ASN A 61 7.71 -8.33 -3.40
CA ASN A 61 8.08 -9.25 -2.32
C ASN A 61 7.01 -10.30 -2.08
N GLU A 62 5.75 -9.90 -2.02
CA GLU A 62 4.63 -10.82 -1.86
C GLU A 62 4.51 -11.75 -3.06
N GLU A 63 4.56 -11.21 -4.28
CA GLU A 63 4.49 -11.99 -5.52
C GLU A 63 5.61 -13.02 -5.61
N ARG A 64 6.85 -12.63 -5.27
CA ARG A 64 8.00 -13.55 -5.20
C ARG A 64 7.75 -14.66 -4.19
N LEU A 65 7.22 -14.33 -3.01
CA LEU A 65 6.98 -15.33 -1.97
C LEU A 65 5.82 -16.27 -2.33
N MET A 66 4.75 -15.73 -2.90
CA MET A 66 3.60 -16.49 -3.40
C MET A 66 4.01 -17.44 -4.53
N SER A 67 4.74 -16.93 -5.53
CA SER A 67 5.21 -17.73 -6.67
C SER A 67 6.18 -18.82 -6.25
N SER A 68 7.17 -18.50 -5.40
CA SER A 68 8.17 -19.49 -4.95
C SER A 68 7.60 -20.60 -4.07
N ASN A 69 6.47 -20.34 -3.41
CA ASN A 69 5.78 -21.31 -2.59
C ASN A 69 4.61 -22.01 -3.31
N GLY A 70 4.20 -21.58 -4.50
CA GLY A 70 3.07 -22.16 -5.21
C GLY A 70 1.72 -21.82 -4.59
N TYR A 71 1.52 -20.56 -4.18
CA TYR A 71 0.22 -20.10 -3.70
C TYR A 71 -0.81 -20.09 -4.84
N ALA A 72 -1.88 -20.87 -4.71
CA ALA A 72 -2.89 -21.03 -5.76
C ALA A 72 -3.60 -19.72 -6.15
N GLY A 73 -3.70 -18.75 -5.23
CA GLY A 73 -4.32 -17.44 -5.47
C GLY A 73 -3.40 -16.40 -6.10
N TYR A 74 -2.16 -16.76 -6.48
CA TYR A 74 -1.14 -15.83 -6.96
C TYR A 74 -1.61 -14.96 -8.15
N GLU A 75 -2.18 -15.56 -9.20
CA GLU A 75 -2.57 -14.82 -10.41
C GLU A 75 -3.65 -13.76 -10.12
N GLU A 76 -4.63 -14.09 -9.28
CA GLU A 76 -5.70 -13.15 -8.92
C GLU A 76 -5.19 -12.04 -7.99
N HIS A 77 -4.28 -12.39 -7.08
CA HIS A 77 -3.61 -11.43 -6.22
C HIS A 77 -2.79 -10.43 -7.05
N ARG A 78 -1.96 -10.93 -7.98
CA ARG A 78 -1.15 -10.09 -8.88
C ARG A 78 -2.01 -9.14 -9.72
N LYS A 79 -3.16 -9.58 -10.24
CA LYS A 79 -4.10 -8.70 -10.95
C LYS A 79 -4.61 -7.55 -10.08
N SER A 80 -4.83 -7.81 -8.79
CA SER A 80 -5.15 -6.76 -7.82
C SER A 80 -3.99 -5.76 -7.77
N HIS A 81 -2.75 -6.19 -7.55
CA HIS A 81 -1.57 -5.31 -7.57
C HIS A 81 -1.42 -4.47 -8.84
N GLU A 82 -1.64 -5.06 -10.01
CA GLU A 82 -1.58 -4.36 -11.29
C GLU A 82 -2.67 -3.29 -11.42
N ALA A 83 -3.90 -3.56 -10.93
CA ALA A 83 -4.97 -2.58 -10.91
C ALA A 83 -4.64 -1.41 -9.96
N LEU A 84 -4.10 -1.72 -8.79
CA LEU A 84 -3.73 -0.74 -7.77
C LEU A 84 -2.58 0.16 -8.23
N THR A 85 -1.54 -0.45 -8.82
CA THR A 85 -0.40 0.29 -9.39
C THR A 85 -0.85 1.28 -10.48
N ARG A 86 -1.79 0.87 -11.34
CA ARG A 86 -2.35 1.77 -12.37
C ARG A 86 -3.07 2.97 -11.78
N GLN A 87 -3.88 2.77 -10.74
CA GLN A 87 -4.60 3.86 -10.08
C GLN A 87 -3.63 4.87 -9.44
N VAL A 88 -2.59 4.36 -8.78
CA VAL A 88 -1.56 5.19 -8.14
C VAL A 88 -0.77 6.02 -9.17
N VAL A 89 -0.42 5.44 -10.31
CA VAL A 89 0.24 6.17 -11.42
C VAL A 89 -0.65 7.26 -12.00
N ASP A 90 -1.97 7.02 -12.13
CA ASP A 90 -2.91 8.05 -12.57
C ASP A 90 -2.96 9.24 -11.59
N PHE A 91 -2.95 8.98 -10.29
CA PHE A 91 -2.85 10.04 -9.27
C PHE A 91 -1.54 10.83 -9.37
N GLU A 92 -0.41 10.15 -9.55
CA GLU A 92 0.89 10.80 -9.74
C GLU A 92 0.85 11.77 -10.94
N ASN A 93 0.28 11.32 -12.06
CA ASN A 93 0.14 12.13 -13.26
C ASN A 93 -0.78 13.34 -13.05
N LYS A 94 -1.90 13.17 -12.34
CA LYS A 94 -2.79 14.28 -12.00
C LYS A 94 -2.10 15.32 -11.10
N LEU A 95 -1.33 14.88 -10.10
CA LEU A 95 -0.55 15.78 -9.26
C LEU A 95 0.56 16.51 -10.04
N LYS A 96 1.20 15.85 -11.02
CA LYS A 96 2.16 16.50 -11.94
C LYS A 96 1.52 17.56 -12.84
N ARG A 97 0.22 17.47 -13.12
CA ARG A 97 -0.54 18.50 -13.86
C ARG A 97 -0.99 19.70 -13.02
N GLY A 98 -0.74 19.69 -11.70
CA GLY A 98 -1.04 20.83 -10.82
C GLY A 98 -2.48 20.90 -10.34
N ASP A 99 -3.20 19.78 -10.41
CA ASP A 99 -4.58 19.67 -9.93
C ASP A 99 -4.59 19.57 -8.39
N ALA A 100 -4.60 20.75 -7.74
CA ALA A 100 -4.51 20.91 -6.29
C ALA A 100 -5.78 20.46 -5.55
N THR A 101 -6.88 20.20 -6.27
CA THR A 101 -8.16 19.73 -5.71
C THR A 101 -8.18 18.24 -5.36
N LEU A 102 -7.13 17.49 -5.70
CA LEU A 102 -7.06 16.05 -5.49
C LEU A 102 -6.70 15.59 -4.07
N THR A 103 -6.40 16.50 -3.15
CA THR A 103 -5.77 16.14 -1.89
C THR A 103 -6.64 15.23 -1.02
N ILE A 104 -7.93 15.56 -0.86
CA ILE A 104 -8.87 14.77 -0.04
C ILE A 104 -9.22 13.44 -0.73
N SER A 105 -9.41 13.47 -2.06
CA SER A 105 -9.76 12.28 -2.85
C SER A 105 -8.62 11.25 -2.82
N LEU A 106 -7.37 11.71 -2.97
CA LEU A 106 -6.17 10.87 -2.89
C LEU A 106 -6.05 10.23 -1.50
N MET A 107 -6.17 11.01 -0.43
CA MET A 107 -6.02 10.48 0.93
C MET A 107 -7.13 9.49 1.28
N SER A 108 -8.36 9.75 0.85
CA SER A 108 -9.49 8.83 1.06
C SER A 108 -9.29 7.53 0.28
N PHE A 109 -8.80 7.66 -0.97
CA PHE A 109 -8.44 6.53 -1.80
C PHE A 109 -7.35 5.66 -1.15
N LEU A 110 -6.18 6.23 -0.83
CA LEU A 110 -5.04 5.49 -0.27
C LEU A 110 -5.39 4.75 1.03
N LYS A 111 -6.20 5.36 1.89
CA LYS A 111 -6.66 4.73 3.13
C LYS A 111 -7.51 3.49 2.86
N ARG A 112 -8.58 3.67 2.07
CA ARG A 112 -9.50 2.56 1.74
C ARG A 112 -8.75 1.46 0.99
N TRP A 113 -7.97 1.87 0.00
CA TRP A 113 -7.14 1.03 -0.81
C TRP A 113 -6.26 0.09 0.02
N LEU A 114 -5.45 0.63 0.93
CA LEU A 114 -4.53 -0.18 1.73
C LEU A 114 -5.30 -1.09 2.68
N THR A 115 -6.33 -0.58 3.37
CA THR A 115 -7.07 -1.40 4.35
C THR A 115 -7.85 -2.52 3.69
N ASP A 116 -8.52 -2.24 2.57
CA ASP A 116 -9.36 -3.21 1.89
C ASP A 116 -8.51 -4.27 1.18
N HIS A 117 -7.35 -3.88 0.62
CA HIS A 117 -6.40 -4.82 0.02
C HIS A 117 -5.83 -5.77 1.08
N ILE A 118 -5.33 -5.25 2.19
CA ILE A 118 -4.81 -6.08 3.30
C ILE A 118 -5.87 -7.05 3.81
N GLN A 119 -7.08 -6.56 4.06
CA GLN A 119 -8.14 -7.36 4.68
C GLN A 119 -8.79 -8.34 3.70
N GLY A 120 -8.95 -7.96 2.44
CA GLY A 120 -9.69 -8.71 1.43
C GLY A 120 -8.83 -9.55 0.48
N VAL A 121 -7.55 -9.24 0.34
CA VAL A 121 -6.63 -9.90 -0.61
C VAL A 121 -5.47 -10.54 0.14
N ASP A 122 -4.71 -9.78 0.92
CA ASP A 122 -3.48 -10.26 1.56
C ASP A 122 -3.76 -11.33 2.61
N LYS A 123 -4.76 -11.10 3.47
CA LYS A 123 -5.16 -12.09 4.48
C LYS A 123 -5.49 -13.49 3.94
N LYS A 124 -5.82 -13.62 2.65
CA LYS A 124 -6.11 -14.92 2.02
C LYS A 124 -4.87 -15.83 1.97
N TYR A 125 -3.66 -15.26 1.85
CA TYR A 125 -2.44 -16.07 1.85
C TYR A 125 -1.98 -16.48 3.26
N SER A 126 -2.55 -15.91 4.33
CA SER A 126 -2.02 -16.05 5.69
C SER A 126 -2.00 -17.51 6.15
N ALA A 127 -3.11 -18.23 5.98
CA ALA A 127 -3.18 -19.64 6.36
C ALA A 127 -2.19 -20.50 5.56
N PHE A 128 -2.00 -20.18 4.28
CA PHE A 128 -1.07 -20.88 3.41
C PHE A 128 0.38 -20.70 3.85
N PHE A 129 0.84 -19.47 4.09
CA PHE A 129 2.20 -19.22 4.55
C PHE A 129 2.46 -19.76 5.97
N ASN A 130 1.51 -19.56 6.89
CA ASN A 130 1.64 -20.07 8.25
C ASN A 130 1.72 -21.60 8.31
N GLY A 131 0.99 -22.29 7.43
CA GLY A 131 1.05 -23.74 7.26
C GLY A 131 2.41 -24.24 6.77
N LYS A 132 3.19 -23.37 6.13
CA LYS A 132 4.58 -23.63 5.71
C LYS A 132 5.63 -23.14 6.71
N GLY A 133 5.21 -22.64 7.87
CA GLY A 133 6.12 -22.09 8.89
C GLY A 133 6.64 -20.69 8.58
N ILE A 134 6.15 -20.04 7.53
CA ILE A 134 6.47 -18.65 7.19
C ILE A 134 5.56 -17.77 8.05
N ARG A 135 6.13 -17.02 8.99
CA ARG A 135 5.42 -16.23 10.00
C ARG A 135 6.10 -14.91 10.31
#